data_AF-A0AAP0AVZ1-F1
#
_entry.id   AF-A0AAP0AVZ1-F1
#
_cell.length_a   1.000
_cell.length_b   1.000
_cell.length_c   1.000
_cell.angle_alpha   90.00
_cell.angle_beta   90.00
_cell.angle_gamma   90.00
#
_symmetry.space_group_name_H-M   'P 1'
#
loop_
_entity.id
_entity.type
_entity.pdbx_description
1 polymer ?
#
loop_
_entity_poly.entity_id
_entity_poly.type
_entity_poly.pdbx_seq_one_letter_code
_entity_poly.pdbx_strand_id
1 'polypeptide(L)'
;MHQIGSGLNGLGIGSFGLDWSTIAGFLGSPLATPATAIFNIMISYILIVYVLLPLGYWTNSYNAKRFPLISANVFDSHGQPYNITRIINDNNFTLNGYQEEIYSKLNITFSFALVYGTTFASVTAAIMHVALHHGKYVL
;
A
#
# COMPACT_ATOMS: atom_id res chain seq x y z
N MET A 1 -4.38 -14.49 14.66
CA MET A 1 -3.76 -13.44 13.82
C MET A 1 -3.34 -12.29 14.71
N HIS A 2 -2.04 -11.97 14.77
CA HIS A 2 -1.55 -10.80 15.50
C HIS A 2 -1.68 -9.54 14.63
N GLN A 3 -2.80 -8.85 14.72
CA GLN A 3 -3.06 -7.61 13.96
C GLN A 3 -2.30 -6.40 14.51
N ILE A 4 -1.90 -6.44 15.78
CA ILE A 4 -1.38 -5.26 16.50
C ILE A 4 0.14 -5.24 16.53
N GLY A 5 0.79 -6.34 16.96
CA GLY A 5 2.23 -6.34 17.23
C GLY A 5 3.13 -6.85 16.10
N SER A 6 2.59 -7.50 15.06
CA SER A 6 3.41 -7.95 13.93
C SER A 6 3.78 -6.78 13.03
N GLY A 7 5.06 -6.57 12.71
CA GLY A 7 5.47 -5.55 11.72
C GLY A 7 5.21 -5.95 10.27
N LEU A 8 5.05 -7.25 9.97
CA LEU A 8 4.83 -7.76 8.61
C LEU A 8 3.33 -7.87 8.27
N ASN A 9 2.53 -8.36 9.22
CA ASN A 9 1.11 -8.68 9.01
C ASN A 9 0.18 -7.86 9.92
N GLY A 10 0.69 -6.84 10.61
CA GLY A 10 -0.05 -6.03 11.58
C GLY A 10 0.53 -4.62 11.72
N LEU A 11 0.00 -3.85 12.66
CA LEU A 11 0.37 -2.44 12.85
C LEU A 11 1.80 -2.21 13.34
N GLY A 12 2.54 -3.26 13.73
CA GLY A 12 3.91 -3.14 14.23
C GLY A 12 4.05 -2.43 15.58
N ILE A 13 2.96 -2.29 16.36
CA ILE A 13 3.00 -1.60 17.65
C ILE A 13 3.91 -2.39 18.61
N GLY A 14 4.98 -1.75 19.07
CA GLY A 14 5.98 -2.37 19.95
C GLY A 14 7.02 -3.22 19.22
N SER A 15 6.97 -3.31 17.89
CA SER A 15 7.97 -4.02 17.09
C SER A 15 9.10 -3.07 16.72
N PHE A 16 10.08 -2.95 17.61
CA PHE A 16 11.27 -2.13 17.40
C PHE A 16 12.48 -3.01 17.09
N GLY A 17 13.16 -2.71 15.99
CA GLY A 17 14.45 -3.29 15.63
C GLY A 17 15.51 -2.20 15.54
N LEU A 18 16.65 -2.39 16.20
CA LEU A 18 17.81 -1.51 16.11
C LEU A 18 18.82 -2.10 15.13
N ASP A 19 18.44 -2.17 13.85
CA ASP A 19 19.27 -2.70 12.78
C ASP A 19 19.60 -1.61 11.75
N TRP A 20 20.87 -1.19 11.74
CA TRP A 20 21.36 -0.17 10.81
C TRP A 20 21.25 -0.62 9.35
N SER A 21 21.36 -1.92 9.06
CA SER A 21 21.25 -2.44 7.69
C SER A 21 19.83 -2.30 7.15
N THR A 22 18.81 -2.51 7.99
CA THR A 22 17.40 -2.27 7.64
C THR A 22 17.14 -0.78 7.37
N ILE A 23 17.69 0.11 8.21
CA ILE A 23 17.51 1.57 8.06
C ILE A 23 18.22 2.08 6.79
N ALA A 24 19.45 1.62 6.55
CA ALA A 24 20.20 1.93 5.34
C ALA A 24 19.54 1.32 4.08
N GLY A 25 18.93 0.15 4.18
CA GLY A 25 18.18 -0.45 3.08
C GLY A 25 16.97 0.39 2.64
N PHE A 26 16.32 1.10 3.58
CA PHE A 26 15.14 1.92 3.29
C PHE A 26 15.47 3.35 2.84
N LEU A 27 16.42 4.02 3.50
CA LEU A 27 16.79 5.42 3.22
C LEU A 27 18.05 5.56 2.35
N GLY A 28 18.71 4.45 1.99
CA GLY A 28 20.03 4.46 1.39
C GLY A 28 21.11 4.78 2.44
N SER A 29 21.67 5.98 2.39
CA SER A 29 22.52 6.47 3.49
C SER A 29 21.71 7.46 4.32
N PRO A 30 21.21 7.06 5.51
CA PRO A 30 20.46 7.96 6.39
C PRO A 30 21.28 9.19 6.77
N LEU A 31 22.61 9.07 6.76
CA LEU A 31 23.55 10.16 7.02
C LEU A 31 23.58 11.20 5.87
N ALA A 32 23.24 10.79 4.66
CA ALA A 32 23.19 11.67 3.48
C ALA A 32 21.81 12.33 3.32
N THR A 33 20.76 11.78 3.91
CA THR A 33 19.40 12.33 3.85
C THR A 33 19.24 13.47 4.86
N PRO A 34 18.78 14.68 4.44
CA PRO A 34 18.51 15.77 5.38
C PRO A 34 17.49 15.38 6.46
N ALA A 35 17.71 15.81 7.71
CA ALA A 35 16.83 15.47 8.83
C ALA A 35 15.37 15.87 8.59
N THR A 36 15.12 16.98 7.90
CA THR A 36 13.78 17.45 7.55
C THR A 36 13.02 16.47 6.65
N ALA A 37 13.72 15.81 5.72
CA ALA A 37 13.13 14.78 4.86
C ALA A 37 12.78 13.52 5.65
N ILE A 38 13.65 13.11 6.57
CA ILE A 38 13.40 11.97 7.47
C ILE A 38 12.15 12.22 8.33
N PHE A 39 12.03 13.41 8.94
CA PHE A 39 10.84 13.76 9.71
C PHE A 39 9.56 13.79 8.88
N ASN A 40 9.61 14.29 7.64
CA ASN A 40 8.45 14.29 6.75
C ASN A 40 7.99 12.86 6.43
N ILE A 41 8.93 11.96 6.09
CA ILE A 41 8.63 10.54 5.84
C ILE A 41 8.01 9.89 7.09
N MET A 42 8.57 10.16 8.27
CA MET A 42 8.05 9.63 9.53
C MET A 42 6.63 10.13 9.83
N ILE A 43 6.35 11.42 9.64
CA ILE A 43 5.01 12.00 9.83
C ILE A 43 4.01 11.36 8.85
N SER A 44 4.38 11.25 7.57
CA SER A 44 3.56 10.60 6.55
C SER A 44 3.24 9.15 6.92
N TYR A 45 4.25 8.39 7.35
CA TYR A 45 4.07 7.02 7.81
C TYR A 45 3.08 6.93 8.99
N ILE A 46 3.23 7.79 10.01
CA ILE A 46 2.33 7.79 11.17
C ILE A 46 0.89 8.11 10.74
N LEU A 47 0.70 9.11 9.87
CA LEU A 47 -0.62 9.48 9.37
C LEU A 47 -1.28 8.34 8.58
N ILE A 48 -0.54 7.67 7.70
CA ILE A 48 -1.11 6.59 6.87
C ILE A 48 -1.38 5.34 7.71
N VAL A 49 -0.41 4.88 8.50
CA VAL A 49 -0.45 3.58 9.18
C VAL A 49 -1.26 3.63 10.48
N TYR A 50 -1.17 4.71 11.25
CA TYR A 50 -1.83 4.80 12.56
C TYR A 50 -3.10 5.64 12.57
N VAL A 51 -3.35 6.45 11.53
CA VAL A 51 -4.57 7.25 11.42
C VAL A 51 -5.48 6.74 10.30
N LEU A 52 -5.03 6.78 9.03
CA LEU A 52 -5.90 6.44 7.90
C LEU A 52 -6.25 4.95 7.83
N LEU A 53 -5.25 4.07 7.95
CA LEU A 53 -5.44 2.62 7.87
C LEU A 53 -6.44 2.12 8.94
N PRO A 54 -6.30 2.48 10.23
CA PRO A 54 -7.21 2.00 11.25
C PRO A 54 -8.59 2.65 11.13
N LEU A 55 -8.66 3.94 10.80
CA LEU A 55 -9.95 4.60 10.51
C LEU A 55 -10.72 3.86 9.43
N GLY A 56 -10.12 3.64 8.25
CA GLY A 56 -10.81 2.96 7.15
C GLY A 56 -11.14 1.50 7.44
N TYR A 57 -10.28 0.79 8.18
CA TYR A 57 -10.56 -0.60 8.58
C TYR A 57 -11.73 -0.69 9.56
N TRP A 58 -11.77 0.15 10.59
CA TRP A 58 -12.82 0.10 11.61
C TRP A 58 -14.16 0.67 11.14
N THR A 59 -14.16 1.68 10.28
CA THR A 59 -15.38 2.17 9.60
C THR A 59 -15.88 1.22 8.52
N ASN A 60 -15.17 0.11 8.27
CA ASN A 60 -15.47 -0.86 7.21
C ASN A 60 -15.55 -0.21 5.81
N SER A 61 -14.77 0.84 5.59
CA SER A 61 -14.64 1.46 4.27
C SER A 61 -14.10 0.41 3.30
N TYR A 62 -14.66 0.35 2.08
CA TYR A 62 -14.24 -0.62 1.05
C TYR A 62 -14.40 -2.10 1.47
N ASN A 63 -15.34 -2.42 2.37
CA ASN A 63 -15.51 -3.77 2.94
C ASN A 63 -14.22 -4.32 3.57
N ALA A 64 -13.38 -3.44 4.13
CA ALA A 64 -12.04 -3.77 4.62
C ALA A 64 -12.02 -4.91 5.65
N LYS A 65 -13.08 -5.08 6.47
CA LYS A 65 -13.15 -6.13 7.49
C LYS A 65 -13.19 -7.54 6.92
N ARG A 66 -13.47 -7.68 5.62
CA ARG A 66 -13.46 -8.96 4.91
C ARG A 66 -12.06 -9.50 4.70
N PHE A 67 -11.05 -8.63 4.72
CA PHE A 67 -9.67 -8.96 4.37
C PHE A 67 -8.73 -8.78 5.57
N PRO A 68 -7.51 -9.34 5.51
CA PRO A 68 -6.48 -9.05 6.48
C PRO A 68 -6.16 -7.55 6.55
N LEU A 69 -5.83 -7.07 7.74
CA LEU A 69 -5.52 -5.65 8.00
C LEU A 69 -4.39 -5.13 7.11
N ILE A 70 -3.32 -5.92 6.96
CA ILE A 70 -2.21 -5.65 6.06
C ILE A 70 -1.98 -6.88 5.20
N SER A 71 -2.07 -6.70 3.88
CA SER A 71 -1.68 -7.71 2.88
C SER A 71 -1.53 -7.06 1.51
N ALA A 72 -0.54 -7.50 0.74
CA ALA A 72 -0.38 -7.15 -0.68
C ALA A 72 -1.09 -8.14 -1.62
N ASN A 73 -1.80 -9.13 -1.07
CA ASN A 73 -2.50 -10.13 -1.88
C ASN A 73 -3.83 -9.60 -2.39
N VAL A 74 -4.30 -10.24 -3.47
CA VAL A 74 -5.64 -10.04 -4.05
C VAL A 74 -6.59 -11.12 -3.54
N PHE A 75 -7.86 -10.74 -3.37
CA PHE A 75 -8.87 -11.58 -2.75
C PHE A 75 -10.13 -11.63 -3.61
N ASP A 76 -10.87 -12.73 -3.48
CA ASP A 76 -12.21 -12.85 -4.02
C ASP A 76 -13.25 -12.16 -3.12
N SER A 77 -14.47 -12.06 -3.63
CA SER A 77 -15.65 -11.60 -2.91
C SER A 77 -16.13 -12.59 -1.86
N HIS A 78 -15.29 -13.47 -1.33
CA HIS A 78 -15.52 -14.24 -0.11
C HIS A 78 -14.40 -14.01 0.92
N GLY A 79 -13.36 -13.25 0.57
CA GLY A 79 -12.19 -13.00 1.41
C GLY A 79 -11.11 -14.08 1.29
N GLN A 80 -11.22 -14.98 0.32
CA GLN A 80 -10.20 -16.00 0.04
C GLN A 80 -9.18 -15.46 -0.98
N PRO A 81 -7.94 -15.99 -1.00
CA PRO A 81 -6.96 -15.64 -2.02
C PRO A 81 -7.54 -15.86 -3.43
N TYR A 82 -7.37 -14.86 -4.30
CA TYR A 82 -7.97 -14.88 -5.63
C TYR A 82 -7.35 -15.99 -6.51
N ASN A 83 -8.19 -16.85 -7.10
CA ASN A 83 -7.71 -17.92 -7.97
C ASN A 83 -7.67 -17.47 -9.44
N ILE A 84 -6.47 -17.15 -9.91
CA ILE A 84 -6.22 -16.60 -11.26
C ILE A 84 -6.43 -17.65 -12.36
N THR A 85 -6.14 -18.94 -12.09
CA THR A 85 -6.27 -20.01 -13.11
C THR A 85 -7.73 -20.31 -13.47
N ARG A 86 -8.69 -19.79 -12.70
CA ARG A 86 -10.13 -19.91 -13.02
C ARG A 86 -10.63 -18.91 -14.05
N ILE A 87 -9.89 -17.82 -14.25
CA ILE A 87 -10.30 -16.71 -15.11
C ILE A 87 -9.35 -16.48 -16.29
N ILE A 88 -8.09 -16.92 -16.18
CA ILE A 88 -7.12 -16.86 -17.26
C ILE A 88 -7.14 -18.19 -18.02
N ASN A 89 -7.27 -18.11 -19.34
CA ASN A 89 -7.11 -19.27 -20.19
C ASN A 89 -5.62 -19.53 -20.43
N ASP A 90 -5.13 -20.68 -19.98
CA ASP A 90 -3.70 -21.05 -20.00
C ASP A 90 -3.10 -21.08 -21.41
N ASN A 91 -3.92 -21.30 -22.44
CA ASN A 91 -3.42 -21.44 -23.82
C ASN A 91 -3.12 -20.11 -24.51
N ASN A 92 -3.79 -19.03 -24.11
CA ASN A 92 -3.70 -17.73 -24.79
C ASN A 92 -3.47 -16.55 -23.83
N PHE A 93 -3.36 -16.81 -22.53
CA PHE A 93 -3.23 -15.80 -21.47
C PHE A 93 -4.30 -14.69 -21.56
N THR A 94 -5.48 -15.02 -22.10
CA THR A 94 -6.60 -14.08 -22.17
C THR A 94 -7.50 -14.23 -20.95
N LEU A 95 -8.05 -13.10 -20.51
CA LEU A 95 -9.02 -13.04 -19.43
C LEU A 95 -10.41 -13.41 -19.95
N ASN A 96 -11.04 -14.39 -19.29
CA ASN A 96 -12.40 -14.80 -19.56
C ASN A 96 -13.39 -13.99 -18.70
N GLY A 97 -13.94 -12.92 -19.27
CA GLY A 97 -14.86 -12.02 -18.55
C GLY A 97 -16.12 -12.70 -18.03
N TYR A 98 -16.61 -13.74 -18.71
CA TYR A 98 -17.76 -14.53 -18.24
C TYR A 98 -17.42 -15.33 -16.98
N GLN A 99 -16.22 -15.93 -16.92
CA GLN A 99 -15.76 -16.64 -15.72
C GLN A 99 -15.45 -15.69 -14.57
N GLU A 100 -14.94 -14.48 -14.86
CA GLU A 100 -14.73 -13.45 -13.84
C GLU A 100 -16.05 -13.04 -13.18
N GLU A 101 -17.09 -12.79 -13.97
CA GLU A 101 -18.40 -12.36 -13.48
C GLU A 101 -19.07 -13.43 -12.61
N ILE A 102 -18.90 -14.70 -12.95
CA ILE A 102 -19.40 -15.83 -12.15
C ILE A 102 -18.57 -16.05 -10.87
N TYR A 103 -17.23 -15.98 -10.98
CA TYR A 103 -16.35 -16.29 -9.86
C TYR A 103 -16.32 -15.14 -8.86
N SER A 104 -15.74 -14.00 -9.26
CA SER A 104 -15.64 -12.80 -8.45
C SER A 104 -14.87 -11.69 -9.16
N LYS A 105 -15.29 -10.44 -8.93
CA LYS A 105 -14.43 -9.28 -9.18
C LYS A 105 -13.22 -9.29 -8.25
N LEU A 106 -12.08 -8.86 -8.76
CA LEU A 106 -10.85 -8.75 -7.99
C LEU A 106 -11.00 -7.70 -6.88
N ASN A 107 -10.76 -8.10 -5.63
CA ASN A 107 -10.77 -7.20 -4.48
C ASN A 107 -9.36 -7.08 -3.89
N ILE A 108 -9.02 -5.88 -3.44
CA ILE A 108 -7.76 -5.59 -2.75
C ILE A 108 -8.02 -5.18 -1.30
N THR A 109 -7.03 -5.36 -0.45
CA THR A 109 -7.10 -4.86 0.93
C THR A 109 -7.08 -3.34 0.96
N PHE A 110 -7.66 -2.76 2.02
CA PHE A 110 -7.62 -1.33 2.23
C PHE A 110 -6.18 -0.80 2.39
N SER A 111 -5.30 -1.56 3.04
CA SER A 111 -3.87 -1.24 3.12
C SER A 111 -3.23 -1.16 1.74
N PHE A 112 -3.56 -2.07 0.82
CA PHE A 112 -2.98 -2.09 -0.51
C PHE A 112 -3.48 -0.91 -1.36
N ALA A 113 -4.77 -0.58 -1.23
CA ALA A 113 -5.35 0.61 -1.85
C ALA A 113 -4.68 1.91 -1.38
N LEU A 114 -4.39 2.05 -0.07
CA LEU A 114 -3.69 3.22 0.49
C LEU A 114 -2.26 3.37 -0.06
N VAL A 115 -1.52 2.27 -0.20
CA VAL A 115 -0.18 2.28 -0.79
C VAL A 115 -0.25 2.78 -2.23
N TYR A 116 -1.15 2.23 -3.05
CA TYR A 116 -1.34 2.69 -4.44
C TYR A 116 -1.75 4.17 -4.50
N GLY A 117 -2.70 4.60 -3.67
CA GLY A 117 -3.12 6.00 -3.60
C GLY A 117 -1.97 6.95 -3.27
N THR A 118 -1.10 6.54 -2.34
CA THR A 118 0.09 7.33 -1.96
C THR A 118 1.12 7.38 -3.09
N THR A 119 1.30 6.30 -3.85
CA THR A 119 2.17 6.29 -5.03
C THR A 119 1.66 7.22 -6.13
N PHE A 120 0.35 7.25 -6.40
CA PHE A 120 -0.19 8.21 -7.35
C PHE A 120 -0.03 9.65 -6.86
N ALA A 121 -0.29 9.90 -5.58
CA ALA A 121 -0.11 11.21 -4.97
C ALA A 121 1.36 11.68 -5.05
N SER A 122 2.33 10.80 -4.86
CA SER A 122 3.76 11.16 -4.93
C SER A 122 4.19 11.54 -6.35
N VAL A 123 3.72 10.82 -7.37
CA VAL A 123 3.96 11.16 -8.78
C VAL A 123 3.35 12.52 -9.11
N THR A 124 2.10 12.75 -8.74
CA THR A 124 1.44 14.05 -8.95
C THR A 124 2.16 15.17 -8.20
N ALA A 125 2.58 14.94 -6.95
CA ALA A 125 3.33 15.91 -6.18
C ALA A 125 4.68 16.26 -6.82
N ALA A 126 5.39 15.28 -7.40
CA ALA A 126 6.63 15.52 -8.13
C ALA A 126 6.40 16.41 -9.37
N ILE A 127 5.37 16.12 -10.16
CA ILE A 127 4.99 16.94 -11.32
C ILE A 127 4.66 18.37 -10.87
N MET A 128 3.83 18.52 -9.84
CA MET A 128 3.46 19.84 -9.30
C MET A 128 4.67 20.59 -8.74
N HIS A 129 5.60 19.91 -8.07
CA HIS A 129 6.82 20.50 -7.56
C HIS A 129 7.67 21.09 -8.69
N VAL A 130 7.85 20.34 -9.79
CA VAL A 130 8.56 20.82 -10.99
C VAL A 130 7.81 21.99 -11.62
N ALA A 131 6.49 21.88 -11.81
CA ALA A 131 5.69 22.96 -12.41
C ALA A 131 5.76 24.26 -11.61
N LEU A 132 5.69 24.21 -10.28
CA LEU A 132 5.70 25.40 -9.43
C LEU A 132 7.09 26.04 -9.29
N HIS A 133 8.16 25.24 -9.18
CA HIS A 133 9.50 25.76 -8.94
C HIS A 133 10.31 26.00 -10.22
N HIS A 134 10.07 25.19 -11.26
CA HIS A 134 10.82 25.21 -12.50
C HIS A 134 9.95 25.54 -13.71
N GLY A 135 8.64 25.74 -13.53
CA GLY A 135 7.71 26.07 -14.63
C GLY A 135 8.17 27.27 -15.45
N LYS A 136 8.75 28.30 -14.83
CA LYS A 136 9.30 29.47 -15.54
C LYS A 136 10.44 29.17 -16.53
N TYR A 137 11.09 28.01 -16.40
CA TYR A 137 12.20 27.58 -17.25
C TYR A 137 11.80 26.47 -18.24
N VAL A 138 10.62 25.87 -18.07
CA VAL A 138 10.16 24.68 -18.80
C VAL A 138 8.90 24.95 -19.63
N LEU A 139 8.05 25.89 -19.21
CA LEU A 139 6.84 26.38 -19.88
C LEU A 139 7.09 27.80 -20.43
#